data_AF-N1UD25-F1
#
_entry.id   AF-N1UD25-F1
#
_cell.length_a   1.000
_cell.length_b   1.000
_cell.length_c   1.000
_cell.angle_alpha   90.00
_cell.angle_beta   90.00
_cell.angle_gamma   90.00
#
_symmetry.space_group_name_H-M   'P 1'
#
loop_
_entity.id
_entity.type
_entity.pdbx_description
1 polymer ?
#
loop_
_entity_poly.entity_id
_entity_poly.type
_entity_poly.pdbx_seq_one_letter_code
_entity_poly.pdbx_strand_id
1 'polypeptide(L)'
;MNSIETYTEELIRKGSLILSSQKVSGGLIPPSSLEGFDYQYVSGISETIPSDRSFNKVFLKKKSLSLTPGYFASPLAGPGAYLTVEASNSEGEPLLAGPMEVFSGNTLLGNTVLNTSKPGEKIRMELGQDRDILVNRRETSFEQKEGVISSRTKIKYKISIEIKNRKKRNAILTLIDRVPYTVDDSVEIKFEFGKDLPSKNEEGILTYKMELPPGGKKIIEFEYSVSHPAENRLIRTPGSGGY
;
A
#
# COMPACT_ATOMS: atom_id res chain seq x y z
N MET A 1 -36.76 2.86 9.22
CA MET A 1 -36.05 3.33 8.01
C MET A 1 -34.82 4.09 8.48
N ASN A 2 -33.64 3.54 8.21
CA ASN A 2 -32.39 3.95 8.86
C ASN A 2 -31.90 5.30 8.30
N SER A 3 -31.59 6.25 9.18
CA SER A 3 -31.05 7.58 8.84
C SER A 3 -29.78 7.53 7.97
N ILE A 4 -29.03 6.42 8.03
CA ILE A 4 -27.84 6.17 7.21
C ILE A 4 -28.19 5.96 5.73
N GLU A 5 -29.31 5.31 5.40
CA GLU A 5 -29.75 5.09 4.02
C GLU A 5 -30.16 6.42 3.38
N THR A 6 -30.98 7.20 4.06
CA THR A 6 -31.43 8.53 3.61
C THR A 6 -30.24 9.48 3.40
N TYR A 7 -29.25 9.41 4.30
CA TYR A 7 -28.02 10.21 4.19
C TYR A 7 -27.15 9.82 2.99
N THR A 8 -27.04 8.52 2.73
CA THR A 8 -26.29 8.02 1.58
C THR A 8 -26.98 8.39 0.28
N GLU A 9 -28.30 8.32 0.23
CA GLU A 9 -29.09 8.79 -0.92
C GLU A 9 -28.94 10.30 -1.15
N GLU A 10 -28.90 11.09 -0.09
CA GLU A 10 -28.67 12.53 -0.19
C GLU A 10 -27.25 12.85 -0.70
N LEU A 11 -26.23 12.10 -0.25
CA LEU A 11 -24.86 12.22 -0.75
C LEU A 11 -24.74 11.77 -2.20
N ILE A 12 -25.45 10.72 -2.62
CA ILE A 12 -25.48 10.28 -4.02
C ILE A 12 -26.16 11.33 -4.89
N ARG A 13 -27.28 11.90 -4.44
CA ARG A 13 -27.99 12.95 -5.18
C ARG A 13 -27.15 14.22 -5.27
N LYS A 14 -26.53 14.66 -4.17
CA LYS A 14 -25.61 15.82 -4.15
C LYS A 14 -24.37 15.52 -5.00
N GLY A 15 -23.81 14.32 -4.89
CA GLY A 15 -22.69 13.85 -5.71
C GLY A 15 -23.04 13.90 -7.18
N SER A 16 -24.17 13.31 -7.60
CA SER A 16 -24.69 13.36 -8.98
C SER A 16 -24.92 14.80 -9.47
N LEU A 17 -25.48 15.69 -8.64
CA LEU A 17 -25.68 17.10 -8.98
C LEU A 17 -24.36 17.87 -9.11
N ILE A 18 -23.40 17.63 -8.21
CA ILE A 18 -22.06 18.25 -8.25
C ILE A 18 -21.29 17.71 -9.46
N LEU A 19 -21.34 16.40 -9.69
CA LEU A 19 -20.67 15.71 -10.79
C LEU A 19 -21.23 16.13 -12.15
N SER A 20 -22.54 16.29 -12.29
CA SER A 20 -23.19 16.77 -13.52
C SER A 20 -22.93 18.26 -13.80
N SER A 21 -22.72 19.07 -12.75
CA SER A 21 -22.34 20.49 -12.91
C SER A 21 -20.86 20.70 -13.29
N GLN A 22 -20.00 19.74 -13.02
CA GLN A 22 -18.58 19.81 -13.36
C GLN A 22 -18.33 19.28 -14.77
N LYS A 23 -17.98 20.19 -15.70
CA LYS A 23 -17.39 19.80 -16.99
C LYS A 23 -16.09 19.05 -16.74
N VAL A 24 -16.03 17.80 -17.17
CA VAL A 24 -14.81 16.99 -17.05
C VAL A 24 -13.72 17.59 -17.93
N SER A 25 -12.64 18.06 -17.30
CA SER A 25 -11.51 18.66 -18.00
C SER A 25 -10.44 17.60 -18.26
N GLY A 26 -10.38 17.07 -19.48
CA GLY A 26 -9.28 16.19 -19.96
C GLY A 26 -9.00 14.93 -19.11
N GLY A 27 -8.01 14.14 -19.51
CA GLY A 27 -7.52 13.00 -18.71
C GLY A 27 -8.43 11.76 -18.66
N LEU A 28 -9.57 11.76 -19.35
CA LEU A 28 -10.39 10.56 -19.51
C LEU A 28 -9.67 9.58 -20.42
N ILE A 29 -9.42 8.38 -19.90
CA ILE A 29 -8.97 7.25 -20.71
C ILE A 29 -10.25 6.67 -21.34
N PRO A 30 -10.43 6.76 -22.67
CA PRO A 30 -11.56 6.08 -23.30
C PRO A 30 -11.44 4.59 -22.99
N PRO A 31 -12.55 3.86 -22.76
CA PRO A 31 -12.49 2.42 -22.61
C PRO A 31 -11.87 1.85 -23.90
N SER A 32 -10.61 1.42 -23.80
CA SER A 32 -9.98 0.65 -24.85
C SER A 32 -10.47 -0.78 -24.74
N SER A 33 -10.61 -1.45 -25.88
CA SER A 33 -10.89 -2.89 -25.91
C SER A 33 -9.72 -3.62 -25.25
N LEU A 34 -9.85 -3.86 -23.95
CA LEU A 34 -9.04 -4.82 -23.23
C LEU A 34 -9.56 -6.20 -23.64
N GLU A 35 -8.66 -7.11 -24.00
CA GLU A 35 -9.02 -8.47 -24.39
C GLU A 35 -10.10 -9.07 -23.45
N GLY A 36 -11.26 -9.42 -24.03
CA GLY A 36 -12.09 -10.52 -23.54
C GLY A 36 -13.45 -10.22 -22.88
N PHE A 37 -14.01 -9.01 -22.91
CA PHE A 37 -15.37 -8.78 -22.38
C PHE A 37 -16.23 -7.87 -23.27
N ASP A 38 -17.32 -8.42 -23.80
CA ASP A 38 -18.47 -7.64 -24.23
C ASP A 38 -19.43 -7.53 -23.04
N TYR A 39 -19.63 -6.31 -22.53
CA TYR A 39 -20.52 -6.07 -21.41
C TYR A 39 -21.30 -4.77 -21.61
N GLN A 40 -22.63 -4.86 -21.54
CA GLN A 40 -23.52 -3.73 -21.62
C GLN A 40 -23.87 -3.22 -20.22
N TYR A 41 -23.55 -1.96 -19.93
CA TYR A 41 -24.02 -1.28 -18.73
C TYR A 41 -25.39 -0.65 -19.00
N VAL A 42 -26.33 -0.86 -18.09
CA VAL A 42 -27.65 -0.23 -18.13
C VAL A 42 -27.73 0.80 -17.00
N SER A 43 -28.07 2.04 -17.33
CA SER A 43 -28.29 3.06 -16.30
C SER A 43 -29.55 2.72 -15.49
N GLY A 44 -29.44 2.83 -14.16
CA GLY A 44 -30.58 2.62 -13.26
C GLY A 44 -31.60 3.77 -13.27
N ILE A 45 -31.33 4.87 -13.96
CA ILE A 45 -32.22 6.04 -14.07
C ILE A 45 -32.34 6.50 -15.53
N SER A 46 -33.42 7.21 -15.86
CA SER A 46 -33.56 7.83 -17.18
C SER A 46 -32.67 9.06 -17.27
N GLU A 47 -31.86 9.14 -18.33
CA GLU A 47 -30.83 10.16 -18.51
C GLU A 47 -31.08 10.91 -19.82
N THR A 48 -30.95 12.24 -19.80
CA THR A 48 -31.04 13.08 -21.01
C THR A 48 -29.66 13.57 -21.37
N ILE A 49 -29.16 13.17 -22.55
CA ILE A 49 -27.83 13.55 -23.04
C ILE A 49 -27.98 14.56 -24.18
N PRO A 50 -27.67 15.85 -23.95
CA PRO A 50 -27.73 16.86 -25.01
C PRO A 50 -26.60 16.65 -26.03
N SER A 51 -26.89 16.94 -27.31
CA SER A 51 -25.89 16.91 -28.39
C SER A 51 -25.09 18.22 -28.41
N ASP A 52 -24.37 18.51 -27.32
CA ASP A 52 -23.65 19.77 -27.10
C ASP A 52 -22.12 19.61 -27.17
N ARG A 53 -21.64 18.42 -27.53
CA ARG A 53 -20.22 18.02 -27.55
C ARG A 53 -19.53 18.05 -26.17
N SER A 54 -20.30 18.06 -25.08
CA SER A 54 -19.76 17.94 -23.72
C SER A 54 -19.77 16.49 -23.25
N PHE A 55 -18.81 16.12 -22.41
CA PHE A 55 -18.87 14.87 -21.66
C PHE A 55 -19.97 14.94 -20.60
N ASN A 56 -20.78 13.90 -20.51
CA ASN A 56 -21.83 13.75 -19.51
C ASN A 56 -21.46 12.60 -18.56
N LYS A 57 -21.64 12.81 -17.25
CA LYS A 57 -21.53 11.74 -16.27
C LYS A 57 -22.89 11.08 -16.11
N VAL A 58 -22.94 9.77 -16.33
CA VAL A 58 -24.16 8.97 -16.26
C VAL A 58 -24.07 8.08 -15.02
N PHE A 59 -25.12 8.07 -14.20
CA PHE A 59 -25.17 7.14 -13.08
C PHE A 59 -25.46 5.73 -13.61
N LEU A 60 -24.54 4.79 -13.36
CA LEU A 60 -24.73 3.40 -13.73
C LEU A 60 -25.33 2.61 -12.57
N LYS A 61 -24.60 2.51 -11.45
CA LYS A 61 -24.98 1.64 -10.34
C LYS A 61 -24.32 2.05 -9.02
N LYS A 62 -24.94 1.61 -7.92
CA LYS A 62 -24.37 1.62 -6.57
C LYS A 62 -24.12 0.18 -6.14
N LYS A 63 -22.95 -0.08 -5.58
CA LYS A 63 -22.59 -1.39 -5.01
C LYS A 63 -22.10 -1.26 -3.58
N SER A 64 -22.33 -2.31 -2.80
CA SER A 64 -21.73 -2.46 -1.47
C SER A 64 -20.68 -3.56 -1.55
N LEU A 65 -19.40 -3.18 -1.44
CA LEU A 65 -18.29 -4.13 -1.46
C LEU A 65 -17.82 -4.39 -0.03
N SER A 66 -17.45 -5.64 0.26
CA SER A 66 -16.73 -5.96 1.49
C SER A 66 -15.29 -5.44 1.38
N LEU A 67 -14.88 -4.63 2.36
CA LEU A 67 -13.57 -4.01 2.40
C LEU A 67 -12.73 -4.64 3.52
N THR A 68 -11.51 -5.02 3.20
CA THR A 68 -10.51 -5.49 4.15
C THR A 68 -9.42 -4.41 4.29
N PRO A 69 -9.45 -3.60 5.36
CA PRO A 69 -8.41 -2.63 5.61
C PRO A 69 -7.14 -3.30 6.11
N GLY A 70 -6.00 -2.79 5.66
CA GLY A 70 -4.67 -3.17 6.12
C GLY A 70 -3.73 -1.97 6.06
N TYR A 71 -2.52 -2.14 6.56
CA TYR A 71 -1.50 -1.12 6.52
C TYR A 71 -0.19 -1.68 5.95
N PHE A 72 0.50 -0.87 5.18
CA PHE A 72 1.86 -1.16 4.72
C PHE A 72 2.82 -0.13 5.30
N ALA A 73 3.98 -0.58 5.75
CA ALA A 73 5.04 0.30 6.23
C ALA A 73 6.40 -0.19 5.75
N SER A 74 7.21 0.72 5.22
CA SER A 74 8.62 0.49 4.91
C SER A 74 9.43 1.65 5.47
N PRO A 75 10.02 1.52 6.67
CA PRO A 75 10.73 2.63 7.32
C PRO A 75 11.94 3.12 6.53
N LEU A 76 12.46 2.30 5.61
CA LEU A 76 13.54 2.66 4.69
C LEU A 76 13.07 3.48 3.49
N ALA A 77 11.80 3.36 3.09
CA ALA A 77 11.20 4.17 2.03
C ALA A 77 10.67 5.50 2.58
N GLY A 78 10.16 5.50 3.81
CA GLY A 78 9.73 6.71 4.49
C GLY A 78 9.12 6.43 5.86
N PRO A 79 9.03 7.45 6.73
CA PRO A 79 8.37 7.29 8.02
C PRO A 79 6.86 7.09 7.86
N GLY A 80 6.28 6.20 8.66
CA GLY A 80 4.83 6.01 8.78
C GLY A 80 4.27 4.78 8.07
N ALA A 81 2.98 4.54 8.29
CA ALA A 81 2.23 3.47 7.65
C ALA A 81 1.14 4.02 6.72
N TYR A 82 0.89 3.31 5.64
CA TYR A 82 -0.05 3.68 4.59
C TYR A 82 -1.26 2.76 4.66
N LEU A 83 -2.46 3.36 4.69
CA LEU A 83 -3.71 2.62 4.68
C LEU A 83 -3.90 2.01 3.30
N THR A 84 -4.06 0.70 3.27
CA THR A 84 -4.45 -0.06 2.09
C THR A 84 -5.81 -0.68 2.31
N VAL A 85 -6.63 -0.73 1.27
CA VAL A 85 -7.91 -1.43 1.30
C VAL A 85 -7.94 -2.45 0.18
N GLU A 86 -8.26 -3.69 0.53
CA GLU A 86 -8.59 -4.73 -0.44
C GLU A 86 -10.10 -4.90 -0.52
N ALA A 87 -10.61 -4.99 -1.74
CA ALA A 87 -11.98 -5.39 -2.06
C ALA A 87 -11.93 -6.51 -3.10
N SER A 88 -13.05 -7.19 -3.31
CA SER A 88 -13.23 -8.10 -4.44
C SER A 88 -14.40 -7.62 -5.29
N ASN A 89 -14.25 -7.65 -6.60
CA ASN A 89 -15.35 -7.41 -7.53
C ASN A 89 -16.29 -8.63 -7.59
N SER A 90 -16.93 -8.98 -6.48
CA SER A 90 -17.68 -10.23 -6.33
C SER A 90 -19.00 -10.26 -7.09
N GLU A 91 -19.51 -9.12 -7.54
CA GLU A 91 -20.80 -9.01 -8.21
C GLU A 91 -20.64 -9.06 -9.74
N GLY A 92 -20.31 -10.23 -10.31
CA GLY A 92 -20.63 -10.72 -11.67
C GLY A 92 -20.37 -9.85 -12.92
N GLU A 93 -20.04 -8.57 -12.80
CA GLU A 93 -19.87 -7.60 -13.87
C GLU A 93 -18.49 -6.95 -13.76
N PRO A 94 -17.85 -6.62 -14.89
CA PRO A 94 -16.59 -5.90 -14.86
C PRO A 94 -16.77 -4.49 -14.28
N LEU A 95 -15.74 -4.00 -13.59
CA LEU A 95 -15.63 -2.60 -13.23
C LEU A 95 -14.71 -1.91 -14.23
N LEU A 96 -15.14 -0.78 -14.75
CA LEU A 96 -14.38 -0.02 -15.75
C LEU A 96 -13.21 0.70 -15.11
N ALA A 97 -12.09 0.77 -15.83
CA ALA A 97 -11.01 1.67 -15.47
C ALA A 97 -11.50 3.13 -15.47
N GLY A 98 -11.03 3.92 -14.52
CA GLY A 98 -11.40 5.32 -14.45
C GLY A 98 -10.96 6.02 -13.17
N PRO A 99 -11.09 7.36 -13.13
CA PRO A 99 -10.81 8.14 -11.94
C PRO A 99 -11.77 7.74 -10.81
N MET A 100 -11.24 7.66 -9.60
CA MET A 100 -11.97 7.29 -8.40
C MET A 100 -11.65 8.25 -7.26
N GLU A 101 -12.67 8.69 -6.55
CA GLU A 101 -12.56 9.49 -5.33
C GLU A 101 -12.92 8.64 -4.12
N VAL A 102 -12.10 8.67 -3.09
CA VAL A 102 -12.28 7.83 -1.89
C VAL A 102 -12.64 8.69 -0.71
N PHE A 103 -13.76 8.36 -0.07
CA PHE A 103 -14.28 9.07 1.09
C PHE A 103 -14.36 8.15 2.32
N SER A 104 -14.14 8.73 3.50
CA SER A 104 -14.48 8.13 4.79
C SER A 104 -15.50 9.02 5.49
N GLY A 105 -16.75 8.57 5.54
CA GLY A 105 -17.88 9.44 5.89
C GLY A 105 -17.97 10.60 4.91
N ASN A 106 -17.71 11.82 5.39
CA ASN A 106 -17.75 13.05 4.59
C ASN A 106 -16.38 13.58 4.19
N THR A 107 -15.31 12.89 4.60
CA THR A 107 -13.95 13.36 4.40
C THR A 107 -13.38 12.70 3.16
N LEU A 108 -12.98 13.51 2.17
CA LEU A 108 -12.18 13.04 1.03
C LEU A 108 -10.82 12.59 1.55
N LEU A 109 -10.51 11.31 1.37
CA LEU A 109 -9.21 10.73 1.70
C LEU A 109 -8.21 10.90 0.55
N GLY A 110 -8.69 10.88 -0.69
CA GLY A 110 -7.85 11.12 -1.87
C GLY A 110 -8.50 10.71 -3.18
N ASN A 111 -7.73 10.88 -4.24
CA ASN A 111 -8.09 10.57 -5.62
C ASN A 111 -7.12 9.51 -6.13
N THR A 112 -7.62 8.52 -6.85
CA THR A 112 -6.82 7.46 -7.47
C THR A 112 -7.45 7.02 -8.79
N VAL A 113 -6.86 6.05 -9.47
CA VAL A 113 -7.40 5.45 -10.69
C VAL A 113 -7.71 3.99 -10.39
N LEU A 114 -8.95 3.59 -10.66
CA LEU A 114 -9.34 2.19 -10.69
C LEU A 114 -8.89 1.61 -12.03
N ASN A 115 -8.26 0.43 -12.01
CA ASN A 115 -8.02 -0.35 -13.21
C ASN A 115 -9.26 -1.20 -13.55
N THR A 116 -9.39 -1.59 -14.82
CA THR A 116 -10.46 -2.51 -15.21
C THR A 116 -10.33 -3.80 -14.41
N SER A 117 -11.40 -4.18 -13.70
CA SER A 117 -11.42 -5.34 -12.81
C SER A 117 -12.48 -6.33 -13.25
N LYS A 118 -12.07 -7.58 -13.49
CA LYS A 118 -12.98 -8.67 -13.86
C LYS A 118 -13.81 -9.14 -12.66
N PRO A 119 -14.95 -9.80 -12.87
CA PRO A 119 -15.66 -10.47 -11.78
C PRO A 119 -14.74 -11.40 -10.98
N GLY A 120 -14.77 -11.29 -9.65
CA GLY A 120 -13.94 -12.03 -8.72
C GLY A 120 -12.52 -11.48 -8.52
N GLU A 121 -12.06 -10.53 -9.35
CA GLU A 121 -10.73 -9.96 -9.24
C GLU A 121 -10.60 -9.09 -7.98
N LYS A 122 -9.40 -9.08 -7.40
CA LYS A 122 -9.10 -8.25 -6.24
C LYS A 122 -8.81 -6.83 -6.68
N ILE A 123 -9.39 -5.88 -5.96
CA ILE A 123 -9.14 -4.46 -6.11
C ILE A 123 -8.36 -4.01 -4.89
N ARG A 124 -7.18 -3.44 -5.13
CA ARG A 124 -6.33 -2.90 -4.07
C ARG A 124 -6.21 -1.40 -4.25
N MET A 125 -6.41 -0.68 -3.15
CA MET A 125 -6.37 0.78 -3.13
C MET A 125 -5.45 1.25 -2.01
N GLU A 126 -4.64 2.26 -2.29
CA GLU A 126 -3.79 2.93 -1.32
C GLU A 126 -4.39 4.30 -0.99
N LEU A 127 -4.70 4.52 0.28
CA LEU A 127 -5.47 5.68 0.75
C LEU A 127 -4.59 6.69 1.51
N GLY A 128 -3.28 6.62 1.27
CA GLY A 128 -2.30 7.52 1.88
C GLY A 128 -1.90 7.13 3.30
N GLN A 129 -1.11 8.03 3.91
CA GLN A 129 -0.49 7.80 5.22
C GLN A 129 -1.50 7.96 6.36
N ASP A 130 -1.53 7.01 7.29
CA ASP A 130 -2.27 7.12 8.55
C ASP A 130 -1.29 7.40 9.71
N ARG A 131 -1.31 8.64 10.21
CA ARG A 131 -0.40 9.11 11.26
C ARG A 131 -0.68 8.51 12.64
N ASP A 132 -1.79 7.81 12.83
CA ASP A 132 -2.08 7.10 14.08
C ASP A 132 -1.32 5.78 14.18
N ILE A 133 -0.77 5.27 13.08
CA ILE A 133 0.12 4.11 13.08
C ILE A 133 1.56 4.61 12.97
N LEU A 134 2.23 4.67 14.11
CA LEU A 134 3.62 5.12 14.17
C LEU A 134 4.56 3.97 13.88
N VAL A 135 5.58 4.24 13.08
CA VAL A 135 6.66 3.30 12.77
C VAL A 135 7.98 4.05 12.90
N ASN A 136 8.87 3.55 13.76
CA ASN A 136 10.16 4.15 14.04
C ASN A 136 11.27 3.09 13.98
N ARG A 137 12.16 3.21 13.00
CA ARG A 137 13.31 2.32 12.82
C ARG A 137 14.58 2.97 13.36
N ARG A 138 15.29 2.24 14.23
CA ARG A 138 16.62 2.59 14.71
C ARG A 138 17.61 1.55 14.23
N GLU A 139 18.78 2.02 13.80
CA GLU A 139 19.90 1.19 13.37
C GLU A 139 21.13 1.63 14.16
N THR A 140 21.83 0.67 14.75
CA THR A 140 23.13 0.88 15.37
C THR A 140 24.13 -0.07 14.73
N SER A 141 25.35 0.41 14.47
CA SER A 141 26.41 -0.40 13.87
C SER A 141 27.65 -0.42 14.75
N PHE A 142 28.30 -1.58 14.81
CA PHE A 142 29.59 -1.77 15.48
C PHE A 142 30.56 -2.44 14.52
N GLU A 143 31.67 -1.77 14.23
CA GLU A 143 32.76 -2.33 13.44
C GLU A 143 33.73 -3.08 14.35
N GLN A 144 34.07 -4.31 13.96
CA GLN A 144 35.05 -5.15 14.60
C GLN A 144 36.07 -5.60 13.56
N LYS A 145 37.35 -5.24 13.78
CA LYS A 145 38.48 -5.82 13.07
C LYS A 145 38.81 -7.16 13.72
N GLU A 146 38.72 -8.26 12.97
CA GLU A 146 38.95 -9.60 13.50
C GLU A 146 40.45 -9.91 13.59
N GLY A 147 41.11 -9.54 14.70
CA GLY A 147 42.48 -9.96 15.04
C GLY A 147 43.60 -8.97 14.70
N VAL A 148 44.81 -9.23 15.23
CA VAL A 148 46.02 -8.39 15.08
C VAL A 148 46.61 -8.47 13.65
N ILE A 149 46.16 -9.45 12.85
CA ILE A 149 46.60 -9.75 11.46
C ILE A 149 45.34 -9.94 10.57
N SER A 150 44.37 -9.01 10.58
CA SER A 150 43.07 -9.25 9.92
C SER A 150 43.06 -8.81 8.45
N SER A 151 42.85 -9.75 7.53
CA SER A 151 42.56 -9.47 6.11
C SER A 151 41.09 -9.09 5.85
N ARG A 152 40.23 -9.08 6.87
CA ARG A 152 38.80 -8.80 6.75
C ARG A 152 38.29 -7.82 7.81
N THR A 153 37.33 -6.99 7.41
CA THR A 153 36.58 -6.09 8.30
C THR A 153 35.16 -6.63 8.44
N LYS A 154 34.66 -6.71 9.70
CA LYS A 154 33.29 -7.15 9.99
C LYS A 154 32.50 -6.02 10.64
N ILE A 155 31.35 -5.70 10.08
CA ILE A 155 30.44 -4.70 10.62
C ILE A 155 29.15 -5.40 11.05
N LYS A 156 28.80 -5.30 12.33
CA LYS A 156 27.53 -5.79 12.88
C LYS A 156 26.52 -4.65 12.92
N TYR A 157 25.31 -4.92 12.46
CA TYR A 157 24.18 -4.00 12.47
C TYR A 157 23.07 -4.57 13.35
N LYS A 158 22.55 -3.76 14.27
CA LYS A 158 21.39 -4.07 15.11
C LYS A 158 20.26 -3.14 14.77
N ILE A 159 19.11 -3.71 14.42
CA ILE A 159 17.94 -2.98 13.95
C ILE A 159 16.83 -3.20 14.98
N SER A 160 16.17 -2.11 15.36
CA SER A 160 14.98 -2.10 16.21
C SER A 160 13.90 -1.23 15.56
N ILE A 161 12.74 -1.81 15.29
CA ILE A 161 11.61 -1.15 14.65
C ILE A 161 10.44 -1.14 15.64
N GLU A 162 10.13 0.03 16.18
CA GLU A 162 8.98 0.23 17.05
C GLU A 162 7.75 0.59 16.22
N ILE A 163 6.67 -0.16 16.41
CA ILE A 163 5.37 0.06 15.77
C ILE A 163 4.33 0.29 16.86
N LYS A 164 3.54 1.35 16.73
CA LYS A 164 2.48 1.70 17.70
C LYS A 164 1.18 2.04 16.99
N ASN A 165 0.12 1.34 17.38
CA ASN A 165 -1.25 1.63 16.97
C ASN A 165 -1.89 2.61 17.98
N ARG A 166 -2.09 3.87 17.59
CA ARG A 166 -2.78 4.87 18.43
C ARG A 166 -4.30 4.91 18.20
N LYS A 167 -4.82 4.05 17.34
CA LYS A 167 -6.25 3.98 17.03
C LYS A 167 -7.00 3.23 18.12
N LYS A 168 -8.32 3.43 18.14
CA LYS A 168 -9.27 2.69 19.00
C LYS A 168 -9.73 1.35 18.39
N ARG A 169 -9.07 0.89 17.32
CA ARG A 169 -9.41 -0.33 16.57
C ARG A 169 -8.17 -1.12 16.24
N ASN A 170 -8.32 -2.43 16.00
CA ASN A 170 -7.24 -3.30 15.55
C ASN A 170 -6.70 -2.84 14.19
N ALA A 171 -5.41 -3.05 13.95
CA ALA A 171 -4.75 -2.75 12.69
C ALA A 171 -3.94 -3.96 12.23
N ILE A 172 -4.25 -4.48 11.04
CA ILE A 172 -3.45 -5.49 10.36
C ILE A 172 -2.36 -4.77 9.58
N LEU A 173 -1.10 -4.99 9.93
CA LEU A 173 0.05 -4.29 9.36
C LEU A 173 1.03 -5.28 8.72
N THR A 174 1.44 -4.96 7.50
CA THR A 174 2.56 -5.57 6.81
C THR A 174 3.75 -4.61 6.88
N LEU A 175 4.78 -4.97 7.63
CA LEU A 175 6.05 -4.25 7.69
C LEU A 175 7.01 -4.88 6.68
N ILE A 176 7.61 -4.04 5.84
CA ILE A 176 8.69 -4.38 4.94
C ILE A 176 9.98 -3.72 5.44
N ASP A 177 11.03 -4.52 5.62
CA ASP A 177 12.40 -4.05 5.81
C ASP A 177 13.32 -4.88 4.91
N ARG A 178 14.63 -4.68 5.01
CA ARG A 178 15.59 -5.46 4.24
C ARG A 178 16.88 -5.70 5.02
N VAL A 179 17.54 -6.79 4.66
CA VAL A 179 18.95 -7.01 4.89
C VAL A 179 19.70 -6.93 3.57
N PRO A 180 20.97 -6.51 3.56
CA PRO A 180 21.76 -6.54 2.35
C PRO A 180 21.84 -7.97 1.78
N TYR A 181 21.99 -8.05 0.46
CA TYR A 181 22.36 -9.27 -0.24
C TYR A 181 23.58 -8.96 -1.12
N THR A 182 24.30 -9.99 -1.54
CA THR A 182 25.49 -9.85 -2.38
C THR A 182 25.53 -10.96 -3.41
N VAL A 183 26.07 -10.63 -4.58
CA VAL A 183 26.46 -11.60 -5.63
C VAL A 183 27.98 -11.76 -5.70
N ASP A 184 28.72 -10.99 -4.88
CA ASP A 184 30.18 -11.06 -4.76
C ASP A 184 30.54 -12.03 -3.64
N ASP A 185 31.20 -13.13 -4.01
CA ASP A 185 31.63 -14.21 -3.12
C ASP A 185 32.68 -13.75 -2.09
N SER A 186 33.35 -12.61 -2.31
CA SER A 186 34.29 -12.05 -1.35
C SER A 186 33.60 -11.42 -0.14
N VAL A 187 32.31 -11.11 -0.25
CA VAL A 187 31.48 -10.50 0.80
C VAL A 187 30.61 -11.58 1.46
N GLU A 188 30.70 -11.68 2.78
CA GLU A 188 29.88 -12.61 3.56
C GLU A 188 28.84 -11.81 4.35
N ILE A 189 27.56 -12.17 4.20
CA ILE A 189 26.44 -11.57 4.93
C ILE A 189 25.81 -12.64 5.81
N LYS A 190 25.78 -12.39 7.13
CA LYS A 190 25.08 -13.25 8.09
C LYS A 190 23.87 -12.52 8.63
N PHE A 191 22.70 -13.15 8.55
CA PHE A 191 21.47 -12.64 9.13
C PHE A 191 21.13 -13.43 10.39
N GLU A 192 20.84 -12.71 11.46
CA GLU A 192 20.43 -13.26 12.76
C GLU A 192 19.00 -12.79 13.04
N PHE A 193 18.07 -13.74 13.02
CA PHE A 193 16.68 -13.50 13.32
C PHE A 193 16.53 -13.05 14.79
N GLY A 194 15.66 -12.08 15.03
CA GLY A 194 15.17 -11.83 16.38
C GLY A 194 14.02 -12.77 16.75
N LYS A 195 13.28 -12.38 17.79
CA LYS A 195 12.14 -13.16 18.29
C LYS A 195 11.01 -13.32 17.27
N ASP A 196 10.79 -12.29 16.45
CA ASP A 196 9.76 -12.28 15.42
C ASP A 196 10.36 -12.69 14.08
N LEU A 197 9.79 -13.71 13.45
CA LEU A 197 10.32 -14.28 12.21
C LEU A 197 9.64 -13.63 10.98
N PRO A 198 10.41 -13.02 10.07
CA PRO A 198 9.90 -12.56 8.78
C PRO A 198 9.80 -13.70 7.76
N SER A 199 8.98 -13.50 6.75
CA SER A 199 9.21 -14.14 5.44
C SER A 199 10.35 -13.39 4.74
N LYS A 200 11.45 -14.08 4.46
CA LYS A 200 12.64 -13.54 3.79
C LYS A 200 12.75 -14.08 2.37
N ASN A 201 12.97 -13.20 1.37
CA ASN A 201 13.26 -13.61 0.00
C ASN A 201 14.79 -13.62 -0.29
N GLU A 202 15.17 -14.06 -1.49
CA GLU A 202 16.58 -14.17 -1.93
C GLU A 202 17.29 -12.80 -2.02
N GLU A 203 16.52 -11.74 -2.29
CA GLU A 203 17.00 -10.34 -2.38
C GLU A 203 17.13 -9.67 -1.01
N GLY A 204 16.93 -10.43 0.09
CA GLY A 204 17.06 -9.92 1.45
C GLY A 204 15.89 -9.08 1.94
N ILE A 205 14.75 -9.04 1.22
CA ILE A 205 13.52 -8.40 1.69
C ILE A 205 12.92 -9.19 2.84
N LEU A 206 12.59 -8.51 3.93
CA LEU A 206 11.96 -9.06 5.12
C LEU A 206 10.52 -8.57 5.20
N THR A 207 9.56 -9.50 5.24
CA THR A 207 8.13 -9.20 5.37
C THR A 207 7.60 -9.73 6.70
N TYR A 208 7.09 -8.83 7.54
CA TYR A 208 6.41 -9.16 8.79
C TYR A 208 4.93 -8.84 8.66
N LYS A 209 4.05 -9.81 8.93
CA LYS A 209 2.60 -9.59 9.03
C LYS A 209 2.19 -9.70 10.48
N MET A 210 1.44 -8.72 10.97
CA MET A 210 1.03 -8.68 12.37
C MET A 210 -0.30 -7.99 12.55
N GLU A 211 -0.97 -8.34 13.65
CA GLU A 211 -2.12 -7.64 14.17
C GLU A 211 -1.70 -6.79 15.37
N LEU A 212 -2.09 -5.52 15.34
CA LEU A 212 -1.85 -4.56 16.42
C LEU A 212 -3.19 -4.22 17.08
N PRO A 213 -3.41 -4.60 18.35
CA PRO A 213 -4.64 -4.25 19.07
C PRO A 213 -4.73 -2.72 19.28
N PRO A 214 -5.89 -2.19 19.72
CA PRO A 214 -6.07 -0.77 19.98
C PRO A 214 -5.09 -0.28 21.05
N GLY A 215 -4.37 0.80 20.79
CA GLY A 215 -3.30 1.27 21.69
C GLY A 215 -2.04 0.39 21.73
N GLY A 216 -2.02 -0.71 20.96
CA GLY A 216 -0.98 -1.74 20.99
C GLY A 216 0.38 -1.23 20.50
N LYS A 217 1.44 -1.88 21.01
CA LYS A 217 2.82 -1.63 20.61
C LYS A 217 3.51 -2.96 20.31
N LYS A 218 4.34 -2.96 19.26
CA LYS A 218 5.21 -4.07 18.89
C LYS A 218 6.60 -3.54 18.60
N ILE A 219 7.64 -4.30 18.97
CA ILE A 219 9.03 -4.02 18.62
C ILE A 219 9.52 -5.22 17.83
N ILE A 220 10.04 -4.97 16.63
CA ILE A 220 10.73 -5.97 15.79
C ILE A 220 12.21 -5.69 15.87
N GLU A 221 12.99 -6.71 16.21
CA GLU A 221 14.44 -6.61 16.33
C GLU A 221 15.08 -7.70 15.47
N PHE A 222 16.21 -7.37 14.84
CA PHE A 222 17.05 -8.34 14.14
C PHE A 222 18.46 -7.78 13.99
N GLU A 223 19.42 -8.68 13.74
CA GLU A 223 20.81 -8.31 13.52
C GLU A 223 21.29 -8.87 12.17
N TYR A 224 22.25 -8.19 11.56
CA TYR A 224 23.01 -8.77 10.46
C TYR A 224 24.45 -8.29 10.51
N SER A 225 25.37 -9.10 10.00
CA SER A 225 26.77 -8.73 9.86
C SER A 225 27.23 -8.82 8.42
N VAL A 226 28.05 -7.86 8.02
CA VAL A 226 28.72 -7.83 6.71
C VAL A 226 30.21 -7.96 6.95
N SER A 227 30.84 -8.96 6.34
CA SER A 227 32.28 -9.22 6.39
C SER A 227 32.86 -9.09 4.98
N HIS A 228 33.92 -8.31 4.81
CA HIS A 228 34.56 -8.05 3.51
C HIS A 228 36.08 -7.92 3.65
N PRO A 229 36.87 -8.04 2.56
CA PRO A 229 38.30 -7.78 2.57
C PRO A 229 38.62 -6.37 3.07
N ALA A 230 39.66 -6.22 3.89
CA ALA A 230 39.97 -4.96 4.58
C ALA A 230 40.43 -3.83 3.62
N GLU A 231 40.98 -4.20 2.47
CA GLU A 231 41.37 -3.30 1.38
C GLU A 231 40.16 -2.75 0.61
N ASN A 232 39.00 -3.41 0.71
CA ASN A 232 37.78 -3.01 0.02
C ASN A 232 36.96 -2.04 0.86
N ARG A 233 36.36 -1.04 0.21
CA ARG A 233 35.40 -0.12 0.83
C ARG A 233 33.99 -0.54 0.48
N LEU A 234 33.15 -0.76 1.49
CA LEU A 234 31.72 -0.98 1.29
C LEU A 234 31.03 0.31 0.83
N ILE A 235 30.25 0.22 -0.23
CA ILE A 235 29.36 1.27 -0.71
C ILE A 235 27.92 0.76 -0.58
N ARG A 236 27.07 1.54 0.11
CA ARG A 236 25.62 1.28 0.13
C ARG A 236 25.01 1.83 -1.14
N THR A 237 24.68 0.94 -2.06
CA THR A 237 23.88 1.30 -3.24
C THR A 237 22.41 1.23 -2.86
N PRO A 238 21.60 2.28 -3.13
CA PRO A 238 20.15 2.13 -3.11
C PRO A 238 19.79 1.06 -4.14
N GLY A 239 19.06 0.02 -3.73
CA GLY A 239 18.52 -0.96 -4.68
C GLY A 239 17.77 -0.26 -5.81
N SER A 240 17.92 -0.76 -7.03
CA SER A 240 17.36 -0.16 -8.26
C SER A 240 15.84 -0.35 -8.43
N GLY A 241 15.17 -1.03 -7.50
CA GLY A 241 13.72 -1.25 -7.53
C GLY A 241 12.97 -0.30 -6.59
N GLY A 242 11.88 0.31 -7.08
CA GLY A 242 10.82 0.77 -6.20
C GLY A 242 10.28 -0.40 -5.38
N TYR A 243 9.98 -0.15 -4.10
CA TYR A 243 9.34 -1.13 -3.22
C TYR A 243 7.88 -1.38 -3.62
#